data_AF-A0A956HPP0-F1
#
_entry.id   AF-A0A956HPP0-F1
#
_cell.length_a   1.000
_cell.length_b   1.000
_cell.length_c   1.000
_cell.angle_alpha   90.00
_cell.angle_beta   90.00
_cell.angle_gamma   90.00
#
_symmetry.space_group_name_H-M   'P 1'
#
loop_
_entity.id
_entity.type
_entity.pdbx_description
1 polymer ?
#
loop_
_entity_poly.entity_id
_entity_poly.type
_entity_poly.pdbx_seq_one_letter_code
_entity_poly.pdbx_strand_id
1 'polypeptide(L)'
;AAALIFSPPLPEGRGDFNIRLTGTRTVARPEFRELAPFQFRDYVGGFNKFGYPDLASSKIWNADLRFEWFPRKAEVVAISGFFKQFEDPIEAVVGGSGNFLASWSNVESAINGGVELEFRKALDFLAPKRADAARDVLRDLSIGANFSYIYSRVSLGPPCHLPDNDAPYFADSVPLEGCREVFQVSTSKVRPLQGQSPWVVNAFIDYDNDDVGTNARVMYNAVGPYIAQVAGLGLPDIYQQPMHMIDFTFSQRLLSYLTNDWGDRRNQLLLTFEVENMLNTRKWRTQGDALMYSTRDGVRLTLGLEWKY
;
A
#
# COMPACT_ATOMS: atom_id res chain seq x y z
N ALA A 1 -7.39 22.93 1.09
CA ALA A 1 -7.53 21.89 0.04
C ALA A 1 -8.33 22.49 -1.10
N ALA A 2 -7.97 22.19 -2.34
CA ALA A 2 -8.73 22.53 -3.53
C ALA A 2 -8.94 21.25 -4.35
N ALA A 3 -10.15 21.05 -4.86
CA ALA A 3 -10.47 19.93 -5.74
C ALA A 3 -11.37 20.43 -6.87
N LEU A 4 -11.07 19.99 -8.08
CA LEU A 4 -11.84 20.26 -9.28
C LEU A 4 -12.22 18.91 -9.89
N ILE A 5 -13.51 18.75 -10.20
CA ILE A 5 -14.00 17.62 -10.97
C ILE A 5 -14.65 18.18 -12.23
N PHE A 6 -14.24 17.68 -13.38
CA PHE A 6 -14.80 18.03 -14.67
C PHE A 6 -15.28 16.76 -15.36
N SER A 7 -16.55 16.74 -15.74
CA SER A 7 -17.21 15.59 -16.36
C SER A 7 -17.67 15.98 -17.77
N PRO A 8 -16.78 15.89 -18.80
CA PRO A 8 -17.17 16.25 -20.15
C PRO A 8 -18.25 15.27 -20.67
N PRO A 9 -19.27 15.78 -21.38
CA PRO A 9 -20.25 14.90 -21.99
C PRO A 9 -19.58 14.06 -23.09
N LEU A 10 -19.84 12.76 -23.08
CA LEU A 10 -19.50 11.87 -24.17
C LEU A 10 -20.71 11.64 -25.09
N PRO A 11 -20.51 11.22 -26.35
CA PRO A 11 -21.60 10.80 -27.21
C PRO A 11 -22.48 9.73 -26.57
N GLU A 12 -23.76 9.69 -26.94
CA GLU A 12 -24.71 8.72 -26.41
C GLU A 12 -24.17 7.27 -26.53
N GLY A 13 -24.29 6.51 -25.45
CA GLY A 13 -23.83 5.13 -25.37
C GLY A 13 -22.32 4.94 -25.13
N ARG A 14 -21.54 6.02 -24.89
CA ARG A 14 -20.10 5.94 -24.56
C ARG A 14 -19.78 5.96 -23.06
N GLY A 15 -20.81 6.01 -22.21
CA GLY A 15 -20.67 6.04 -20.75
C GLY A 15 -20.22 7.41 -20.23
N ASP A 16 -19.71 7.42 -18.99
CA ASP A 16 -19.35 8.65 -18.27
C ASP A 16 -17.83 8.80 -18.19
N PHE A 17 -17.35 10.05 -18.22
CA PHE A 17 -15.94 10.37 -18.08
C PHE A 17 -15.74 11.49 -17.08
N ASN A 18 -14.77 11.33 -16.18
CA ASN A 18 -14.39 12.38 -15.25
C ASN A 18 -12.88 12.65 -15.30
N ILE A 19 -12.54 13.91 -15.11
CA ILE A 19 -11.21 14.39 -14.83
C ILE A 19 -11.25 14.98 -13.42
N ARG A 20 -10.37 14.52 -12.54
CA ARG A 20 -10.25 15.03 -11.17
C ARG A 20 -8.86 15.60 -10.97
N LEU A 21 -8.79 16.84 -10.51
CA LEU A 21 -7.55 17.49 -10.06
C LEU A 21 -7.72 17.85 -8.59
N THR A 22 -6.78 17.42 -7.75
CA THR A 22 -6.82 17.68 -6.31
C THR A 22 -5.47 18.20 -5.84
N GLY A 23 -5.50 19.25 -5.01
CA GLY A 23 -4.34 19.82 -4.34
C GLY A 23 -4.63 19.99 -2.85
N THR A 24 -3.82 19.37 -1.99
CA THR A 24 -4.02 19.46 -0.54
C THR A 24 -2.71 19.69 0.19
N ARG A 25 -2.84 20.26 1.39
CA ARG A 25 -1.77 20.29 2.39
C ARG A 25 -2.25 19.53 3.60
N THR A 26 -1.48 18.53 4.00
CA THR A 26 -1.77 17.68 5.16
C THR A 26 -0.62 17.76 6.16
N VAL A 27 -0.86 17.26 7.37
CA VAL A 27 0.14 17.19 8.44
C VAL A 27 0.13 15.77 9.00
N ALA A 28 1.31 15.16 9.14
CA ALA A 28 1.51 13.91 9.86
C ALA A 28 2.09 14.23 11.24
N ARG A 29 1.41 13.80 12.30
CA ARG A 29 1.86 13.99 13.69
C ARG A 29 2.65 12.74 14.13
N PRO A 30 3.69 12.91 14.97
CA PRO A 30 4.39 11.77 15.55
C PRO A 30 3.43 10.87 16.32
N GLU A 31 3.62 9.56 16.25
CA GLU A 31 2.87 8.63 17.08
C GLU A 31 3.35 8.68 18.54
N PHE A 32 2.51 8.28 19.49
CA PHE A 32 2.91 8.24 20.90
C PHE A 32 4.15 7.36 21.14
N ARG A 33 4.32 6.27 20.38
CA ARG A 33 5.50 5.40 20.48
C ARG A 33 6.76 6.05 19.91
N GLU A 34 6.62 6.95 18.94
CA GLU A 34 7.73 7.73 18.38
C GLU A 34 8.17 8.84 19.33
N LEU A 35 7.28 9.34 20.19
CA LEU A 35 7.59 10.36 21.21
C LEU A 35 8.02 9.77 22.56
N ALA A 36 7.77 8.48 22.79
CA ALA A 36 7.93 7.85 24.10
C ALA A 36 9.41 7.64 24.48
N PRO A 37 9.94 8.34 25.52
CA PRO A 37 11.36 8.27 25.88
C PRO A 37 11.66 7.03 26.76
N PHE A 38 11.15 5.87 26.36
CA PHE A 38 11.48 4.60 26.99
C PHE A 38 11.82 3.56 25.92
N GLN A 39 12.69 2.62 26.29
CA GLN A 39 13.13 1.58 25.38
C GLN A 39 12.06 0.49 25.27
N PHE A 40 11.72 0.11 24.05
CA PHE A 40 10.88 -1.05 23.77
C PHE A 40 11.48 -1.88 22.64
N ARG A 41 11.21 -3.17 22.64
CA ARG A 41 11.70 -4.06 21.59
C ARG A 41 10.63 -4.26 20.53
N ASP A 42 11.03 -4.16 19.27
CA ASP A 42 10.19 -4.66 18.18
C ASP A 42 10.36 -6.17 18.06
N TYR A 43 9.26 -6.92 18.01
CA TYR A 43 9.30 -8.38 17.91
C TYR A 43 9.94 -8.83 16.59
N VAL A 44 9.89 -7.96 15.57
CA VAL A 44 10.45 -8.19 14.24
C VAL A 44 11.64 -7.24 14.04
N GLY A 45 12.81 -7.79 13.70
CA GLY A 45 14.01 -7.01 13.39
C GLY A 45 14.99 -6.81 14.54
N GLY A 46 14.59 -7.11 15.78
CA GLY A 46 15.50 -7.31 16.91
C GLY A 46 16.12 -6.05 17.53
N PHE A 47 15.97 -4.87 16.93
CA PHE A 47 16.43 -3.61 17.52
C PHE A 47 15.57 -3.22 18.72
N ASN A 48 16.25 -2.67 19.72
CA ASN A 48 15.60 -1.87 20.73
C ASN A 48 15.28 -0.51 20.12
N LYS A 49 14.04 -0.05 20.28
CA LYS A 49 13.57 1.25 19.81
C LYS A 49 13.44 2.19 21.00
N PHE A 50 13.72 3.47 20.78
CA PHE A 50 13.58 4.54 21.74
C PHE A 50 12.90 5.71 21.05
N GLY A 51 11.86 6.30 21.65
CA GLY A 51 11.18 7.46 21.08
C GLY A 51 11.94 8.76 21.34
N TYR A 52 11.72 9.75 20.49
CA TYR A 52 12.31 11.07 20.57
C TYR A 52 11.21 12.11 20.86
N PRO A 53 11.15 12.70 22.07
CA PRO A 53 10.07 13.61 22.45
C PRO A 53 9.96 14.90 21.62
N ASP A 54 11.06 15.33 20.99
CA ASP A 54 11.13 16.61 20.28
C ASP A 54 10.84 16.47 18.77
N LEU A 55 10.16 15.40 18.35
CA LEU A 55 9.71 15.27 16.96
C LEU A 55 8.70 16.37 16.60
N ALA A 56 8.98 17.04 15.50
CA ALA A 56 8.06 17.97 14.86
C ALA A 56 7.06 17.22 13.97
N SER A 57 5.88 17.82 13.75
CA SER A 57 4.91 17.31 12.79
C SER A 57 5.36 17.58 11.35
N SER A 58 5.36 16.55 10.52
CA SER A 58 5.70 16.66 9.09
C SER A 58 4.58 17.34 8.32
N LYS A 59 4.93 18.26 7.42
CA LYS A 59 3.97 18.91 6.51
C LYS A 59 4.09 18.28 5.13
N ILE A 60 2.96 18.02 4.49
CA ILE A 60 2.93 17.30 3.22
C ILE A 60 2.08 18.09 2.23
N TRP A 61 2.68 18.42 1.09
CA TRP A 61 1.97 18.95 -0.07
C TRP A 61 1.63 17.78 -1.00
N ASN A 62 0.38 17.68 -1.40
CA ASN A 62 -0.12 16.60 -2.25
C ASN A 62 -0.78 17.20 -3.49
N ALA A 63 -0.48 16.63 -4.65
CA ALA A 63 -1.13 16.93 -5.91
C ALA A 63 -1.49 15.62 -6.60
N ASP A 64 -2.74 15.52 -7.07
CA ASP A 64 -3.30 14.31 -7.68
C ASP A 64 -4.08 14.68 -8.93
N LEU A 65 -3.89 13.93 -10.00
CA LEU A 65 -4.62 14.03 -11.27
C LEU A 65 -5.15 12.66 -11.64
N ARG A 66 -6.44 12.54 -11.92
CA ARG A 66 -7.08 11.29 -12.31
C ARG A 66 -8.00 11.49 -13.51
N PHE A 67 -7.87 10.60 -14.47
CA PHE A 67 -8.81 10.40 -15.57
C PHE A 67 -9.50 9.08 -15.35
N GLU A 68 -10.83 9.07 -15.35
CA GLU A 68 -11.62 7.86 -15.14
C GLU A 68 -12.77 7.81 -16.15
N TRP A 69 -12.90 6.67 -16.80
CA TRP A 69 -13.92 6.37 -17.79
C TRP A 69 -14.75 5.19 -17.31
N PHE A 70 -16.07 5.33 -17.36
CA PHE A 70 -17.05 4.32 -16.99
C PHE A 70 -17.88 3.94 -18.23
N PRO A 71 -17.40 3.01 -19.08
CA PRO A 71 -18.08 2.66 -20.32
C PRO A 71 -19.49 2.08 -20.10
N ARG A 72 -19.66 1.32 -19.02
CA ARG A 72 -20.90 0.67 -18.58
C ARG A 72 -20.96 0.69 -17.06
N LYS A 73 -22.13 0.37 -16.50
CA LYS A 73 -22.27 0.15 -15.05
C LYS A 73 -21.28 -0.92 -14.60
N ALA A 74 -20.59 -0.66 -13.49
CA ALA A 74 -19.55 -1.53 -12.91
C ALA A 74 -18.29 -1.79 -13.78
N GLU A 75 -18.11 -1.07 -14.88
CA GLU A 75 -16.85 -1.05 -15.64
C GLU A 75 -16.08 0.24 -15.39
N VAL A 76 -14.76 0.15 -15.32
CA VAL A 76 -13.90 1.33 -15.14
C VAL A 76 -12.60 1.17 -15.92
N VAL A 77 -12.12 2.28 -16.48
CA VAL A 77 -10.75 2.44 -16.95
C VAL A 77 -10.25 3.75 -16.39
N ALA A 78 -9.22 3.72 -15.56
CA ALA A 78 -8.67 4.93 -14.98
C ALA A 78 -7.14 4.96 -15.03
N ILE A 79 -6.62 6.16 -15.20
CA ILE A 79 -5.21 6.49 -15.05
C ILE A 79 -5.09 7.66 -14.08
N SER A 80 -4.24 7.51 -13.08
CA SER A 80 -4.02 8.52 -12.05
C SER A 80 -2.53 8.79 -11.92
N GLY A 81 -2.16 10.03 -11.64
CA GLY A 81 -0.82 10.42 -11.25
C GLY A 81 -0.88 11.19 -9.94
N PHE A 82 0.06 10.93 -9.05
CA PHE A 82 0.16 11.63 -7.77
C PHE A 82 1.59 12.08 -7.50
N PHE A 83 1.70 13.17 -6.74
CA PHE A 83 2.97 13.68 -6.26
C PHE A 83 2.81 14.24 -4.84
N LYS A 84 3.73 13.86 -3.97
CA LYS A 84 3.79 14.28 -2.58
C LYS A 84 5.19 14.79 -2.25
N GLN A 85 5.24 15.94 -1.59
CA GLN A 85 6.47 16.50 -1.06
C GLN A 85 6.34 16.72 0.44
N PHE A 86 7.31 16.20 1.17
CA PHE A 86 7.35 16.17 2.62
C PHE A 86 8.39 17.18 3.12
N GLU A 87 7.95 18.06 4.01
CA GLU A 87 8.77 18.92 4.85
C GLU A 87 8.87 18.28 6.23
N ASP A 88 10.10 18.14 6.75
CA ASP A 88 10.41 17.52 8.03
C ASP A 88 9.76 16.12 8.23
N PRO A 89 9.89 15.18 7.26
CA PRO A 89 9.36 13.83 7.43
C PRO A 89 9.98 13.15 8.66
N ILE A 90 9.18 12.42 9.42
CA ILE A 90 9.67 11.59 10.53
C ILE A 90 10.11 10.24 9.93
N GLU A 91 11.37 9.87 10.13
CA GLU A 91 11.95 8.63 9.62
C GLU A 91 12.62 7.82 10.72
N ALA A 92 12.62 6.50 10.55
CA ALA A 92 13.38 5.62 11.41
C ALA A 92 14.89 5.76 11.12
N VAL A 93 15.67 5.92 12.19
CA VAL A 93 17.12 6.10 12.16
C VAL A 93 17.80 5.14 13.12
N VAL A 94 19.06 4.78 12.84
CA VAL A 94 19.84 3.89 13.70
C VAL A 94 20.90 4.70 14.46
N GLY A 95 20.94 4.53 15.78
CA GLY A 95 21.92 5.12 16.70
C GLY A 95 23.23 4.33 16.79
N GLY A 96 24.34 5.03 17.02
CA GLY A 96 25.70 4.46 17.02
C GLY A 96 26.26 3.91 18.34
N SER A 97 25.44 3.60 19.35
CA SER A 97 25.93 3.10 20.66
C SER A 97 25.96 1.57 20.74
N GLY A 98 26.73 1.01 21.70
CA GLY A 98 27.01 -0.43 21.88
C GLY A 98 25.78 -1.35 22.05
N ASN A 99 24.59 -0.77 22.23
CA ASN A 99 23.31 -1.41 21.95
C ASN A 99 22.72 -0.76 20.70
N PHE A 100 22.50 -1.53 19.63
CA PHE A 100 21.84 -1.06 18.41
C PHE A 100 20.42 -0.55 18.74
N LEU A 101 20.33 0.75 18.99
CA LEU A 101 19.12 1.47 19.32
C LEU A 101 18.61 2.16 18.06
N ALA A 102 17.41 1.81 17.61
CA ALA A 102 16.71 2.55 16.58
C ALA A 102 15.86 3.66 17.23
N SER A 103 15.73 4.79 16.55
CA SER A 103 14.90 5.92 16.97
C SER A 103 14.17 6.50 15.76
N TRP A 104 13.51 7.62 15.96
CA TRP A 104 12.91 8.44 14.92
C TRP A 104 13.53 9.83 14.94
N SER A 105 13.62 10.45 13.77
CA SER A 105 14.09 11.82 13.60
C SER A 105 13.32 12.50 12.49
N ASN A 106 13.08 13.81 12.62
CA ASN A 106 12.73 14.62 11.47
C ASN A 106 13.94 14.74 10.54
N VAL A 107 13.79 14.33 9.28
CA VAL A 107 14.84 14.38 8.27
C VAL A 107 14.66 15.55 7.31
N GLU A 108 15.63 15.83 6.44
CA GLU A 108 15.66 17.01 5.58
C GLU A 108 14.42 17.13 4.67
N SER A 109 14.16 16.10 3.85
CA SER A 109 13.02 16.12 2.92
C SER A 109 12.71 14.72 2.40
N ALA A 110 11.48 14.54 1.93
CA ALA A 110 11.12 13.37 1.12
C ALA A 110 10.19 13.74 -0.02
N ILE A 111 10.20 12.92 -1.07
CA ILE A 111 9.25 12.96 -2.16
C ILE A 111 8.68 11.56 -2.39
N ASN A 112 7.41 11.50 -2.76
CA ASN A 112 6.73 10.28 -3.17
C ASN A 112 5.78 10.59 -4.32
N GLY A 113 6.00 10.00 -5.48
CA GLY A 113 5.16 10.22 -6.65
C GLY A 113 5.03 8.96 -7.48
N GLY A 114 3.94 8.84 -8.22
CA GLY A 114 3.66 7.63 -8.95
C GLY A 114 2.53 7.77 -9.96
N VAL A 115 2.35 6.70 -10.72
CA VAL A 115 1.25 6.52 -11.67
C VAL A 115 0.50 5.26 -11.30
N GLU A 116 -0.82 5.32 -11.39
CA GLU A 116 -1.73 4.23 -11.08
C GLU A 116 -2.67 3.99 -12.26
N LEU A 117 -2.87 2.71 -12.59
CA LEU A 117 -3.78 2.23 -13.60
C LEU A 117 -4.84 1.37 -12.93
N GLU A 118 -6.09 1.52 -13.34
CA GLU A 118 -7.21 0.72 -12.87
C GLU A 118 -8.08 0.33 -14.05
N PHE A 119 -8.50 -0.93 -14.07
CA PHE A 119 -9.29 -1.50 -15.14
C PHE A 119 -10.26 -2.53 -14.58
N ARG A 120 -11.53 -2.49 -15.01
CA ARG A 120 -12.52 -3.55 -14.81
C ARG A 120 -13.43 -3.63 -16.02
N LYS A 121 -13.63 -4.84 -16.55
CA LYS A 121 -14.41 -5.09 -17.77
C LYS A 121 -15.17 -6.41 -17.69
N ALA A 122 -16.47 -6.38 -18.02
CA ALA A 122 -17.26 -7.59 -18.20
C ALA A 122 -16.90 -8.30 -19.52
N LEU A 123 -16.99 -9.63 -19.55
CA LEU A 123 -16.49 -10.47 -20.66
C LEU A 123 -17.54 -10.81 -21.72
N ASP A 124 -18.75 -10.26 -21.64
CA ASP A 124 -19.83 -10.50 -22.60
C ASP A 124 -19.50 -10.10 -24.04
N PHE A 125 -18.45 -9.29 -24.25
CA PHE A 125 -17.93 -8.94 -25.59
C PHE A 125 -17.23 -10.12 -26.31
N LEU A 126 -16.83 -11.17 -25.58
CA LEU A 126 -16.18 -12.35 -26.16
C LEU A 126 -17.19 -13.31 -26.82
N ALA A 127 -18.46 -13.26 -26.43
CA ALA A 127 -19.50 -14.09 -27.03
C ALA A 127 -20.08 -13.46 -28.31
N PRO A 128 -20.41 -14.28 -29.34
CA PRO A 128 -21.08 -13.80 -30.54
C PRO A 128 -22.40 -13.10 -30.21
N LYS A 129 -22.75 -12.05 -30.96
CA LYS A 129 -23.97 -11.26 -30.75
C LYS A 129 -25.28 -12.05 -30.75
N ARG A 130 -25.30 -13.23 -31.39
CA ARG A 130 -26.48 -14.12 -31.50
C ARG A 130 -26.55 -15.19 -30.40
N ALA A 131 -25.54 -15.30 -29.54
CA ALA A 131 -25.43 -16.34 -28.52
C ALA A 131 -25.88 -15.79 -27.15
N ASP A 132 -27.17 -15.50 -27.01
CA ASP A 132 -27.72 -14.79 -25.85
C ASP A 132 -27.40 -15.47 -24.51
N ALA A 133 -27.59 -16.79 -24.42
CA ALA A 133 -27.26 -17.56 -23.22
C ALA A 133 -25.78 -17.45 -22.80
N ALA A 134 -24.85 -17.43 -23.76
CA ALA A 134 -23.43 -17.28 -23.47
C ALA A 134 -23.11 -15.84 -23.02
N ARG A 135 -23.78 -14.84 -23.61
CA ARG A 135 -23.60 -13.43 -23.25
C ARG A 135 -24.14 -13.14 -21.85
N ASP A 136 -25.25 -13.75 -21.46
CA ASP A 136 -25.81 -13.57 -20.12
C ASP A 136 -24.85 -14.08 -19.05
N VAL A 137 -24.28 -15.28 -19.23
CA VAL A 137 -23.28 -15.83 -18.29
C VAL A 137 -22.01 -14.98 -18.26
N LEU A 138 -21.53 -14.54 -19.43
CA LEU A 138 -20.30 -13.74 -19.52
C LEU A 138 -20.47 -12.28 -19.09
N ARG A 139 -21.70 -11.78 -18.94
CA ARG A 139 -21.98 -10.45 -18.41
C ARG A 139 -21.63 -10.35 -16.93
N ASP A 140 -21.83 -11.46 -16.21
CA ASP A 140 -21.56 -11.57 -14.78
C ASP A 140 -20.11 -11.99 -14.52
N LEU A 141 -19.37 -12.39 -15.56
CA LEU A 141 -17.93 -12.65 -15.51
C LEU A 141 -17.15 -11.39 -15.91
N SER A 142 -16.31 -10.90 -15.01
CA SER A 142 -15.47 -9.74 -15.24
C SER A 142 -14.01 -10.03 -14.94
N ILE A 143 -13.15 -9.27 -15.62
CA ILE A 143 -11.73 -9.19 -15.29
C ILE A 143 -11.43 -7.79 -14.78
N GLY A 144 -10.50 -7.68 -13.86
CA GLY A 144 -10.00 -6.39 -13.43
C GLY A 144 -8.55 -6.44 -12.99
N ALA A 145 -7.94 -5.27 -12.98
CA ALA A 145 -6.58 -5.08 -12.48
C ALA A 145 -6.39 -3.67 -11.96
N ASN A 146 -5.57 -3.53 -10.93
CA ASN A 146 -4.90 -2.28 -10.60
C ASN A 146 -3.38 -2.47 -10.68
N PHE A 147 -2.69 -1.39 -11.01
CA PHE A 147 -1.24 -1.35 -11.05
C PHE A 147 -0.77 0.02 -10.59
N SER A 148 0.13 0.05 -9.62
CA SER A 148 0.78 1.30 -9.17
C SER A 148 2.29 1.17 -9.39
N TYR A 149 2.89 2.18 -10.00
CA TYR A 149 4.34 2.37 -10.07
C TYR A 149 4.72 3.63 -9.32
N ILE A 150 5.60 3.50 -8.33
CA ILE A 150 5.83 4.52 -7.31
C ILE A 150 7.33 4.76 -7.19
N TYR A 151 7.72 6.02 -7.28
CA TYR A 151 9.05 6.48 -6.98
C TYR A 151 9.02 7.27 -5.68
N SER A 152 9.84 6.85 -4.71
CA SER A 152 10.04 7.59 -3.47
C SER A 152 11.52 7.82 -3.22
N ARG A 153 11.82 8.93 -2.56
CA ARG A 153 13.16 9.27 -2.12
C ARG A 153 13.08 10.10 -0.85
N VAL A 154 13.87 9.73 0.14
CA VAL A 154 14.07 10.48 1.38
C VAL A 154 15.54 10.86 1.51
N SER A 155 15.79 12.08 1.97
CA SER A 155 17.11 12.62 2.31
C SER A 155 17.16 12.81 3.82
N LEU A 156 18.08 12.10 4.49
CA LEU A 156 18.27 12.18 5.93
C LEU A 156 18.85 13.55 6.35
N GLY A 157 19.65 14.17 5.47
CA GLY A 157 20.48 15.34 5.78
C GLY A 157 21.86 14.95 6.34
N PRO A 158 22.73 15.93 6.65
CA PRO A 158 24.04 15.67 7.24
C PRO A 158 23.92 15.13 8.68
N PRO A 159 24.79 14.20 9.11
CA PRO A 159 24.80 13.68 10.48
C PRO A 159 25.35 14.71 11.48
N CYS A 160 24.97 14.62 12.74
CA CYS A 160 25.47 15.51 13.80
C CYS A 160 26.89 15.16 14.26
N HIS A 161 27.62 16.14 14.80
CA HIS A 161 28.82 15.92 15.63
C HIS A 161 28.47 15.13 16.89
N LEU A 162 29.37 14.27 17.37
CA LEU A 162 29.23 13.61 18.68
C LEU A 162 29.38 14.65 19.81
N PRO A 163 28.67 14.50 20.95
CA PRO A 163 28.93 15.32 22.13
C PRO A 163 30.35 15.00 22.58
N ASP A 164 31.12 16.03 22.91
CA ASP A 164 32.51 15.93 23.38
C ASP A 164 33.56 15.48 22.35
N ASN A 165 33.27 15.57 21.04
CA ASN A 165 34.28 15.32 20.01
C ASN A 165 34.30 16.42 18.93
N ASP A 166 35.26 17.34 19.03
CA ASP A 166 35.50 18.41 18.04
C ASP A 166 36.01 17.87 16.68
N ALA A 167 36.31 16.56 16.58
CA ALA A 167 36.74 15.91 15.36
C ALA A 167 35.55 15.19 14.66
N PRO A 168 35.26 15.53 13.39
CA PRO A 168 34.16 14.90 12.65
C PRO A 168 34.48 13.41 12.38
N TYR A 169 33.66 12.49 12.92
CA TYR A 169 33.71 11.07 12.55
C TYR A 169 33.32 10.84 11.08
N PHE A 170 32.55 11.79 10.51
CA PHE A 170 32.15 11.83 9.11
C PHE A 170 32.48 13.21 8.54
N ALA A 171 33.20 13.26 7.42
CA ALA A 171 33.70 14.50 6.81
C ALA A 171 32.64 15.61 6.61
N ASP A 172 31.36 15.24 6.47
CA ASP A 172 30.24 16.17 6.23
C ASP A 172 29.32 16.38 7.45
N SER A 173 29.78 16.08 8.67
CA SER A 173 28.94 16.24 9.87
C SER A 173 28.80 17.71 10.30
N VAL A 174 27.63 18.08 10.84
CA VAL A 174 27.30 19.46 11.28
C VAL A 174 27.33 19.62 12.81
N PRO A 175 27.68 20.82 13.34
CA PRO A 175 27.64 21.10 14.78
C PRO A 175 26.25 20.85 15.39
N LEU A 176 26.21 20.42 16.65
CA LEU A 176 24.97 20.08 17.38
C LEU A 176 23.95 21.22 17.40
N GLU A 177 24.41 22.47 17.46
CA GLU A 177 23.57 23.68 17.53
C GLU A 177 22.73 23.94 16.26
N GLY A 178 23.02 23.24 15.15
CA GLY A 178 22.24 23.30 13.90
C GLY A 178 21.77 21.94 13.40
N CYS A 179 21.90 20.88 14.22
CA CYS A 179 21.56 19.52 13.80
C CYS A 179 20.13 19.15 14.19
N ARG A 180 19.48 18.36 13.33
CA ARG A 180 18.23 17.66 13.66
C ARG A 180 18.63 16.41 14.45
N GLU A 181 18.40 16.40 15.76
CA GLU A 181 19.04 15.44 16.68
C GLU A 181 18.90 13.95 16.31
N VAL A 182 20.04 13.27 16.54
CA VAL A 182 20.34 11.91 17.03
C VAL A 182 21.49 11.38 16.19
N PHE A 183 22.45 10.67 16.80
CA PHE A 183 23.60 10.04 16.13
C PHE A 183 23.18 9.06 15.04
N GLN A 184 22.87 9.56 13.86
CA GLN A 184 22.49 8.76 12.71
C GLN A 184 23.74 8.10 12.13
N VAL A 185 23.96 6.83 12.49
CA VAL A 185 24.91 5.96 11.80
C VAL A 185 24.26 5.26 10.61
N SER A 186 23.07 5.69 10.19
CA SER A 186 22.35 5.17 9.03
C SER A 186 23.26 5.16 7.80
N THR A 187 23.41 3.98 7.19
CA THR A 187 24.30 3.78 6.03
C THR A 187 23.75 4.51 4.81
N SER A 188 22.43 4.42 4.63
CA SER A 188 21.71 4.96 3.47
C SER A 188 21.15 6.36 3.76
N LYS A 189 21.95 7.43 3.56
CA LYS A 189 21.50 8.83 3.76
C LYS A 189 20.46 9.29 2.73
N VAL A 190 20.48 8.69 1.54
CA VAL A 190 19.53 8.92 0.47
C VAL A 190 19.03 7.59 -0.03
N ARG A 191 17.72 7.37 0.02
CA ARG A 191 17.10 6.07 -0.28
C ARG A 191 15.60 6.19 -0.55
N PRO A 192 14.94 5.14 -1.06
CA PRO A 192 13.48 5.04 -1.04
C PRO A 192 12.91 5.13 0.38
N LEU A 193 11.65 5.55 0.50
CA LEU A 193 10.95 5.55 1.78
C LEU A 193 10.84 4.12 2.34
N GLN A 194 11.02 3.97 3.66
CA GLN A 194 10.81 2.67 4.30
C GLN A 194 9.36 2.19 4.11
N GLY A 195 9.17 0.91 3.80
CA GLY A 195 7.85 0.34 3.57
C GLY A 195 7.23 0.63 2.18
N GLN A 196 7.83 1.52 1.38
CA GLN A 196 7.31 1.88 0.07
C GLN A 196 7.86 0.94 -1.01
N SER A 197 6.99 0.10 -1.57
CA SER A 197 7.32 -0.68 -2.77
C SER A 197 7.32 0.20 -4.02
N PRO A 198 8.23 -0.01 -4.97
CA PRO A 198 8.24 0.70 -6.25
C PRO A 198 7.11 0.26 -7.18
N TRP A 199 6.50 -0.90 -6.93
CA TRP A 199 5.32 -1.33 -7.67
C TRP A 199 4.39 -2.23 -6.84
N VAL A 200 3.10 -2.16 -7.15
CA VAL A 200 2.05 -3.03 -6.62
C VAL A 200 1.13 -3.42 -7.77
N VAL A 201 0.74 -4.68 -7.84
CA VAL A 201 -0.17 -5.23 -8.85
C VAL A 201 -1.26 -6.00 -8.12
N ASN A 202 -2.52 -5.74 -8.44
CA ASN A 202 -3.60 -6.65 -8.10
C ASN A 202 -4.41 -6.94 -9.38
N ALA A 203 -4.75 -8.19 -9.63
CA ALA A 203 -5.54 -8.60 -10.77
C ALA A 203 -6.56 -9.65 -10.33
N PHE A 204 -7.73 -9.66 -10.95
CA PHE A 204 -8.77 -10.60 -10.58
C PHE A 204 -9.61 -11.04 -11.77
N ILE A 205 -10.17 -12.24 -11.62
CA ILE A 205 -11.30 -12.74 -12.39
C ILE A 205 -12.44 -12.93 -11.40
N ASP A 206 -13.60 -12.37 -11.70
CA ASP A 206 -14.72 -12.22 -10.79
C ASP A 206 -16.00 -12.63 -11.51
N TYR A 207 -16.68 -13.66 -11.00
CA TYR A 207 -18.02 -14.06 -11.40
C TYR A 207 -18.99 -13.62 -10.31
N ASP A 208 -19.93 -12.74 -10.63
CA ASP A 208 -20.88 -12.18 -9.68
C ASP A 208 -22.29 -12.18 -10.27
N ASN A 209 -23.07 -13.21 -9.92
CA ASN A 209 -24.46 -13.35 -10.37
C ASN A 209 -25.40 -13.26 -9.15
N ASP A 210 -26.04 -12.11 -9.01
CA ASP A 210 -26.96 -11.82 -7.91
C ASP A 210 -28.27 -12.63 -8.00
N ASP A 211 -28.72 -13.02 -9.21
CA ASP A 211 -29.95 -13.77 -9.42
C ASP A 211 -29.87 -15.16 -8.78
N VAL A 212 -28.83 -15.93 -9.12
CA VAL A 212 -28.52 -17.22 -8.47
C VAL A 212 -27.81 -17.04 -7.14
N GLY A 213 -27.32 -15.84 -6.84
CA GLY A 213 -26.63 -15.49 -5.59
C GLY A 213 -25.26 -16.13 -5.47
N THR A 214 -24.56 -16.33 -6.59
CA THR A 214 -23.23 -16.92 -6.64
C THR A 214 -22.20 -15.82 -6.89
N ASN A 215 -21.20 -15.73 -6.01
CA ASN A 215 -20.02 -14.91 -6.21
C ASN A 215 -18.77 -15.80 -6.13
N ALA A 216 -17.88 -15.68 -7.10
CA ALA A 216 -16.62 -16.40 -7.13
C ALA A 216 -15.52 -15.50 -7.69
N ARG A 217 -14.41 -15.39 -6.96
CA ARG A 217 -13.28 -14.54 -7.38
C ARG A 217 -11.97 -15.26 -7.17
N VAL A 218 -11.12 -15.18 -8.19
CA VAL A 218 -9.69 -15.47 -8.09
C VAL A 218 -8.96 -14.15 -8.14
N MET A 219 -8.10 -13.88 -7.17
CA MET A 219 -7.35 -12.64 -7.05
C MET A 219 -5.87 -12.93 -6.96
N TYR A 220 -5.08 -12.27 -7.79
CA TYR A 220 -3.63 -12.27 -7.76
C TYR A 220 -3.14 -10.93 -7.20
N ASN A 221 -2.33 -10.97 -6.16
CA ASN A 221 -1.75 -9.80 -5.52
C ASN A 221 -0.23 -9.92 -5.56
N ALA A 222 0.47 -8.86 -5.98
CA ALA A 222 1.92 -8.84 -5.99
C ALA A 222 2.49 -7.49 -5.57
N VAL A 223 3.56 -7.52 -4.80
CA VAL A 223 4.28 -6.34 -4.32
C VAL A 223 5.77 -6.50 -4.58
N GLY A 224 6.38 -5.44 -5.10
CA GLY A 224 7.81 -5.35 -5.33
C GLY A 224 8.66 -5.33 -4.06
N PRO A 225 9.99 -5.29 -4.21
CA PRO A 225 10.89 -5.26 -3.08
C PRO A 225 10.84 -3.89 -2.39
N TYR A 226 10.88 -3.87 -1.06
CA TYR A 226 10.88 -2.62 -0.29
C TYR A 226 11.76 -2.74 0.95
N ILE A 227 12.19 -1.59 1.47
CA ILE A 227 12.98 -1.54 2.70
C ILE A 227 12.05 -1.91 3.86
N ALA A 228 12.24 -3.11 4.40
CA ALA A 228 11.53 -3.57 5.58
C ALA A 228 12.10 -2.91 6.84
N GLN A 229 13.42 -2.73 6.88
CA GLN A 229 14.12 -2.20 8.03
C GLN A 229 15.39 -1.47 7.61
N VAL A 230 15.59 -0.34 8.26
CA VAL A 230 16.71 0.58 8.06
C VAL A 230 17.94 0.07 8.80
N ALA A 231 19.13 0.20 8.22
CA ALA A 231 20.39 -0.25 8.82
C ALA A 231 21.41 0.89 8.94
N GLY A 232 22.45 0.64 9.74
CA GLY A 232 23.53 1.59 9.99
C GLY A 232 24.90 0.92 10.05
N LEU A 233 25.94 1.74 10.29
CA LEU A 233 27.33 1.31 10.47
C LEU A 233 27.92 0.56 9.26
N GLY A 234 27.57 0.99 8.04
CA GLY A 234 28.06 0.40 6.81
C GLY A 234 27.28 -0.85 6.36
N LEU A 235 26.34 -1.33 7.18
CA LEU A 235 25.44 -2.41 6.77
C LEU A 235 24.36 -1.88 5.83
N PRO A 236 24.03 -2.62 4.74
CA PRO A 236 22.94 -2.25 3.86
C PRO A 236 21.58 -2.40 4.56
N ASP A 237 20.58 -1.68 4.05
CA ASP A 237 19.20 -1.80 4.51
C ASP A 237 18.66 -3.23 4.29
N ILE A 238 17.71 -3.64 5.12
CA ILE A 238 17.07 -4.95 5.02
C ILE A 238 15.85 -4.83 4.11
N TYR A 239 15.87 -5.57 3.00
CA TYR A 239 14.79 -5.59 2.02
C TYR A 239 13.86 -6.76 2.24
N GLN A 240 12.55 -6.49 2.23
CA GLN A 240 11.56 -7.51 1.89
C GLN A 240 11.63 -7.76 0.40
N GLN A 241 11.84 -9.01 0.01
CA GLN A 241 11.85 -9.41 -1.39
C GLN A 241 10.42 -9.52 -1.94
N PRO A 242 10.25 -9.50 -3.29
CA PRO A 242 8.94 -9.51 -3.91
C PRO A 242 8.06 -10.66 -3.43
N MET A 243 6.78 -10.36 -3.23
CA MET A 243 5.79 -11.33 -2.76
C MET A 243 4.65 -11.41 -3.77
N HIS A 244 4.20 -12.63 -4.03
CA HIS A 244 3.11 -12.95 -4.94
C HIS A 244 2.10 -13.79 -4.18
N MET A 245 0.81 -13.53 -4.28
CA MET A 245 -0.24 -14.29 -3.61
C MET A 245 -1.38 -14.52 -4.59
N ILE A 246 -1.98 -15.70 -4.52
CA ILE A 246 -3.25 -16.00 -5.19
C ILE A 246 -4.23 -16.36 -4.10
N ASP A 247 -5.36 -15.68 -4.09
CA ASP A 247 -6.45 -15.89 -3.17
C ASP A 247 -7.69 -16.28 -3.97
N PHE A 248 -8.53 -17.13 -3.38
CA PHE A 248 -9.82 -17.51 -3.95
C PHE A 248 -10.91 -17.28 -2.92
N THR A 249 -12.02 -16.67 -3.36
CA THR A 249 -13.21 -16.47 -2.54
C THR A 249 -14.42 -16.97 -3.30
N PHE A 250 -15.27 -17.71 -2.61
CA PHE A 250 -16.56 -18.20 -3.11
C PHE A 250 -17.64 -17.87 -2.08
N SER A 251 -18.78 -17.37 -2.56
CA SER A 251 -19.96 -17.14 -1.75
C SER A 251 -21.19 -17.61 -2.50
N GLN A 252 -22.06 -18.35 -1.81
CA GLN A 252 -23.33 -18.81 -2.33
C GLN A 252 -24.46 -18.46 -1.38
N ARG A 253 -25.44 -17.72 -1.87
CA ARG A 253 -26.72 -17.54 -1.21
C ARG A 253 -27.52 -18.83 -1.32
N LEU A 254 -27.67 -19.53 -0.20
CA LEU A 254 -28.40 -20.80 -0.11
C LEU A 254 -29.90 -20.58 -0.02
N LEU A 255 -30.33 -19.57 0.76
CA LEU A 255 -31.73 -19.25 0.99
C LEU A 255 -31.92 -17.73 1.04
N SER A 256 -33.09 -17.31 0.60
CA SER A 256 -33.66 -15.96 0.77
C SER A 256 -35.16 -16.10 0.61
N TYR A 257 -35.96 -15.64 1.57
CA TYR A 257 -37.42 -15.89 1.54
C TYR A 257 -38.29 -14.65 1.78
N LEU A 258 -37.69 -13.48 2.01
CA LEU A 258 -38.41 -12.21 2.00
C LEU A 258 -37.76 -11.26 1.01
N THR A 259 -38.58 -10.46 0.35
CA THR A 259 -38.13 -9.29 -0.43
C THR A 259 -38.92 -8.10 0.10
N ASN A 260 -38.25 -6.98 0.37
CA ASN A 260 -38.94 -5.76 0.78
C ASN A 260 -39.56 -5.03 -0.43
N ASP A 261 -40.29 -3.95 -0.16
CA ASP A 261 -40.96 -3.15 -1.19
C ASP A 261 -39.99 -2.46 -2.17
N TRP A 262 -38.70 -2.38 -1.82
CA TRP A 262 -37.63 -1.84 -2.68
C TRP A 262 -36.91 -2.91 -3.52
N GLY A 263 -37.27 -4.18 -3.36
CA GLY A 263 -36.65 -5.30 -4.09
C GLY A 263 -35.45 -5.93 -3.39
N ASP A 264 -35.08 -5.48 -2.19
CA ASP A 264 -33.97 -6.07 -1.43
C ASP A 264 -34.38 -7.39 -0.79
N ARG A 265 -33.54 -8.40 -0.99
CA ARG A 265 -33.67 -9.73 -0.38
C ARG A 265 -33.32 -9.68 1.12
N ARG A 266 -34.18 -10.25 1.97
CA ARG A 266 -34.01 -10.36 3.44
C ARG A 266 -34.00 -11.81 3.90
N ASN A 267 -33.49 -12.03 5.12
CA ASN A 267 -33.28 -13.36 5.70
C ASN A 267 -32.48 -14.28 4.78
N GLN A 268 -31.27 -13.82 4.45
CA GLN A 268 -30.36 -14.53 3.56
C GLN A 268 -29.46 -15.47 4.35
N LEU A 269 -29.38 -16.73 3.92
CA LEU A 269 -28.36 -17.67 4.37
C LEU A 269 -27.24 -17.73 3.33
N LEU A 270 -26.03 -17.37 3.71
CA LEU A 270 -24.85 -17.30 2.85
C LEU A 270 -23.80 -18.32 3.30
N LEU A 271 -23.36 -19.17 2.38
CA LEU A 271 -22.20 -20.04 2.55
C LEU A 271 -20.99 -19.35 1.91
N THR A 272 -19.92 -19.18 2.66
CA THR A 272 -18.65 -18.63 2.16
C THR A 272 -17.53 -19.65 2.28
N PHE A 273 -16.65 -19.67 1.29
CA PHE A 273 -15.44 -20.46 1.27
C PHE A 273 -14.29 -19.61 0.74
N GLU A 274 -13.19 -19.55 1.48
CA GLU A 274 -12.03 -18.74 1.14
C GLU A 274 -10.76 -19.58 1.24
N VAL A 275 -9.87 -19.36 0.27
CA VAL A 275 -8.52 -19.92 0.26
C VAL A 275 -7.54 -18.76 0.11
N GLU A 276 -6.78 -18.48 1.16
CA GLU A 276 -5.76 -17.43 1.16
C GLU A 276 -4.38 -18.03 0.89
N ASN A 277 -3.55 -17.30 0.13
CA ASN A 277 -2.18 -17.64 -0.18
C ASN A 277 -2.03 -19.04 -0.81
N MET A 278 -2.83 -19.33 -1.85
CA MET A 278 -2.82 -20.61 -2.59
C MET A 278 -1.43 -21.00 -3.12
N LEU A 279 -0.56 -20.01 -3.39
CA LEU A 279 0.82 -20.23 -3.81
C LEU A 279 1.74 -20.72 -2.68
N ASN A 280 1.27 -20.72 -1.42
CA ASN A 280 2.08 -20.99 -0.23
C ASN A 280 3.38 -20.17 -0.23
N THR A 281 3.25 -18.87 -0.50
CA THR A 281 4.38 -18.00 -0.80
C THR A 281 5.35 -17.89 0.36
N ARG A 282 6.63 -18.08 0.05
CA ARG A 282 7.71 -17.86 0.99
C ARG A 282 8.09 -16.39 1.00
N LYS A 283 8.06 -15.78 2.18
CA LYS A 283 8.56 -14.44 2.43
C LYS A 283 10.02 -14.55 2.84
N TRP A 284 10.85 -13.65 2.33
CA TRP A 284 12.28 -13.62 2.60
C TRP A 284 12.75 -12.19 2.69
N ARG A 285 13.62 -11.94 3.66
CA ARG A 285 14.27 -10.65 3.87
C ARG A 285 15.75 -10.81 3.74
N THR A 286 16.39 -9.94 2.97
CA THR A 286 17.82 -9.97 2.73
C THR A 286 18.48 -8.68 3.21
N GLN A 287 19.74 -8.79 3.61
CA GLN A 287 20.61 -7.67 3.93
C GLN A 287 21.86 -7.79 3.07
N GLY A 288 21.93 -7.00 1.99
CA GLY A 288 22.86 -7.30 0.91
C GLY A 288 22.58 -8.70 0.36
N ASP A 289 23.62 -9.52 0.24
CA ASP A 289 23.52 -10.90 -0.25
C ASP A 289 23.12 -11.92 0.84
N ALA A 290 23.05 -11.50 2.11
CA ALA A 290 22.74 -12.39 3.21
C ALA A 290 21.23 -12.54 3.42
N LEU A 291 20.76 -13.78 3.61
CA LEU A 291 19.39 -14.05 4.04
C LEU A 291 19.26 -13.82 5.55
N MET A 292 18.41 -12.87 5.94
CA MET A 292 18.17 -12.54 7.35
C MET A 292 17.06 -13.38 7.96
N TYR A 293 15.94 -13.50 7.22
CA TYR A 293 14.74 -14.16 7.72
C TYR A 293 13.96 -14.77 6.57
N SER A 294 13.34 -15.93 6.79
CA SER A 294 12.40 -16.51 5.85
C SER A 294 11.25 -17.22 6.55
N THR A 295 10.03 -16.94 6.09
CA THR A 295 8.80 -17.54 6.61
C THR A 295 7.87 -18.02 5.51
N ARG A 296 6.96 -18.89 5.90
CA ARG A 296 5.74 -19.20 5.16
C ARG A 296 4.58 -19.09 6.12
N ASP A 297 3.57 -18.33 5.75
CA ASP A 297 2.34 -18.20 6.54
C ASP A 297 1.40 -19.39 6.28
N GLY A 298 1.70 -20.22 5.27
CA GLY A 298 0.90 -21.36 4.86
C GLY A 298 -0.28 -20.97 3.95
N VAL A 299 -1.02 -21.99 3.53
CA VAL A 299 -2.34 -21.81 2.87
C VAL A 299 -3.38 -21.79 3.99
N ARG A 300 -4.28 -20.80 3.98
CA ARG A 300 -5.40 -20.74 4.93
C ARG A 300 -6.70 -21.10 4.22
N LEU A 301 -7.50 -21.95 4.87
CA LEU A 301 -8.84 -22.32 4.43
C LEU A 301 -9.85 -21.79 5.44
N THR A 302 -10.86 -21.06 4.97
CA THR A 302 -11.95 -20.56 5.79
C THR A 302 -13.27 -21.02 5.21
N LEU A 303 -14.15 -21.56 6.06
CA LEU A 303 -15.54 -21.89 5.72
C LEU A 303 -16.44 -21.10 6.66
N GLY A 304 -17.35 -20.31 6.09
CA GLY A 304 -18.28 -19.46 6.84
C GLY A 304 -19.74 -19.76 6.48
N LEU A 305 -20.61 -19.59 7.46
CA LEU A 305 -22.06 -19.59 7.28
C LEU A 305 -22.60 -18.33 7.95
N GLU A 306 -23.23 -17.45 7.17
CA GLU A 306 -23.75 -16.17 7.63
C GLU A 306 -25.26 -16.10 7.43
N TRP A 307 -25.97 -15.59 8.45
CA TRP A 307 -27.40 -15.28 8.37
C TRP A 307 -27.61 -13.76 8.46
N LYS A 308 -28.18 -13.16 7.42
CA LYS A 308 -28.51 -11.73 7.36
C LYS A 308 -30.02 -11.53 7.49
N TYR A 309 -30.47 -10.88 8.56
CA TYR A 309 -31.89 -10.60 8.83
C TYR A 309 -32.41 -9.35 8.10
#